data_AF-A0A2W5MZA3-F1
#
_entry.id   AF-A0A2W5MZA3-F1
#
_cell.length_a   1.000
_cell.length_b   1.000
_cell.length_c   1.000
_cell.angle_alpha   90.00
_cell.angle_beta   90.00
_cell.angle_gamma   90.00
#
_symmetry.space_group_name_H-M   'P 1'
#
loop_
_entity.id
_entity.type
_entity.pdbx_description
1 polymer ?
#
loop_
_entity_poly.entity_id
_entity_poly.type
_entity_poly.pdbx_seq_one_letter_code
_entity_poly.pdbx_strand_id
1 'polypeptide(L)'
;ESACSSLIPNYQTITTDEQKAEALAIARLECHYFRNEKLSSEKSLLRQVDRFRAIPSIIIHGRYDIICPLSTAYRLHQLWPEADYVVVPDGGHSSMDPAIRSRLIEATENAKTLYK
;
A
#
# COMPACT_ATOMS: atom_id res chain seq x y z
N GLU A 1 6.71 -12.05 -1.02
CA GLU A 1 5.74 -11.08 -0.50
C GLU A 1 4.84 -11.64 0.60
N SER A 2 4.09 -12.71 0.35
CA SER A 2 3.05 -13.22 1.26
C SER A 2 3.53 -13.57 2.67
N ALA A 3 4.78 -14.03 2.83
CA ALA A 3 5.34 -14.38 4.14
C ALA A 3 5.67 -13.16 5.01
N CYS A 4 5.76 -11.96 4.42
CA CYS A 4 6.18 -10.73 5.10
C CYS A 4 5.22 -9.55 4.88
N SER A 5 4.01 -9.82 4.39
CA SER A 5 3.00 -8.78 4.17
C SER A 5 2.28 -8.37 5.44
N SER A 6 2.07 -9.29 6.38
CA SER A 6 1.47 -8.97 7.68
C SER A 6 2.51 -8.54 8.71
N LEU A 7 2.11 -7.69 9.66
CA LEU A 7 2.95 -7.29 10.80
C LEU A 7 3.54 -8.51 11.52
N ILE A 8 2.69 -9.48 11.83
CA ILE A 8 3.10 -10.77 12.38
C ILE A 8 3.20 -11.75 11.21
N PRO A 9 4.39 -12.26 10.89
CA PRO A 9 4.57 -13.20 9.78
C PRO A 9 3.70 -14.44 9.96
N ASN A 10 2.97 -14.81 8.91
CA ASN A 10 2.25 -16.06 8.84
C ASN A 10 2.88 -16.98 7.78
N TYR A 11 3.68 -17.92 8.26
CA TYR A 11 4.40 -18.89 7.41
C TYR A 11 3.51 -20.01 6.87
N GLN A 12 2.26 -20.12 7.34
CA GLN A 12 1.30 -21.15 6.89
C GLN A 12 0.42 -20.68 5.72
N THR A 13 0.75 -19.56 5.07
CA THR A 13 -0.05 -18.97 4.00
C THR A 13 0.03 -19.73 2.67
N ILE A 14 1.12 -20.49 2.44
CA ILE A 14 1.36 -21.23 1.20
C ILE A 14 1.64 -22.69 1.56
N THR A 15 0.61 -23.52 1.55
CA THR A 15 0.71 -24.93 1.97
C THR A 15 0.43 -25.90 0.83
N THR A 16 -0.43 -25.53 -0.13
CA THR A 16 -0.77 -26.36 -1.29
C THR A 16 0.16 -26.11 -2.48
N ASP A 17 0.27 -27.07 -3.39
CA ASP A 17 1.08 -26.90 -4.60
C ASP A 17 0.46 -25.88 -5.57
N GLU A 18 -0.86 -25.73 -5.57
CA GLU A 18 -1.56 -24.68 -6.32
C GLU A 18 -1.17 -23.29 -5.81
N GLN A 19 -1.18 -23.07 -4.50
CA GLN A 19 -0.75 -21.79 -3.89
C GLN A 19 0.73 -21.49 -4.19
N LYS A 20 1.60 -22.51 -4.18
CA LYS A 20 3.01 -22.34 -4.56
C LYS A 20 3.16 -21.94 -6.03
N ALA A 21 2.39 -22.57 -6.92
CA ALA A 21 2.41 -22.25 -8.34
C ALA A 21 1.93 -20.81 -8.61
N GLU A 22 0.86 -20.38 -7.93
CA GLU A 22 0.36 -19.00 -7.99
C GLU A 22 1.40 -18.00 -7.46
N ALA A 23 1.97 -18.25 -6.28
CA ALA A 23 3.00 -17.39 -5.70
C ALA A 23 4.23 -17.26 -6.62
N LEU A 24 4.64 -18.35 -7.29
CA LEU A 24 5.72 -18.32 -8.26
C LEU A 24 5.35 -17.52 -9.53
N ALA A 25 4.11 -17.63 -10.00
CA ALA A 25 3.63 -16.89 -11.15
C ALA A 25 3.63 -15.37 -10.86
N ILE A 26 3.10 -14.97 -9.71
CA ILE A 26 3.10 -13.56 -9.25
C ILE A 26 4.54 -13.05 -9.11
N ALA A 27 5.40 -13.79 -8.41
CA ALA A 27 6.80 -13.38 -8.21
C ALA A 27 7.54 -13.20 -9.55
N ARG A 28 7.28 -14.05 -10.55
CA ARG A 28 7.86 -13.90 -11.90
C ARG A 28 7.34 -12.65 -12.60
N LEU A 29 6.04 -12.37 -12.50
CA LEU A 29 5.44 -11.18 -13.11
C LEU A 29 6.00 -9.90 -12.49
N GLU A 30 6.06 -9.83 -11.16
CA GLU A 30 6.64 -8.70 -10.42
C GLU A 30 8.11 -8.51 -10.76
N CYS A 31 8.91 -9.57 -10.72
CA CYS A 31 10.32 -9.51 -11.07
C CYS A 31 10.51 -9.04 -12.52
N HIS A 32 9.67 -9.51 -13.45
CA HIS A 32 9.69 -9.06 -14.83
C HIS A 32 9.32 -7.57 -14.94
N TYR A 33 8.26 -7.14 -14.26
CA TYR A 33 7.83 -5.75 -14.24
C TYR A 33 8.94 -4.84 -13.69
N PHE A 34 9.45 -5.10 -12.49
CA PHE A 34 10.49 -4.27 -11.87
C PHE A 34 11.81 -4.24 -12.66
N ARG A 35 12.14 -5.32 -13.38
CA ARG A 35 13.36 -5.37 -14.19
C ARG A 35 13.24 -4.60 -15.52
N ASN A 36 12.07 -4.65 -16.16
CA ASN A 36 11.90 -4.15 -17.53
C ASN A 36 11.13 -2.84 -17.60
N GLU A 37 10.14 -2.65 -16.73
CA GLU A 37 9.31 -1.45 -16.71
C GLU A 37 10.02 -0.35 -15.92
N LYS A 38 10.54 0.62 -16.66
CA LYS A 38 11.10 1.84 -16.10
C LYS A 38 10.12 2.98 -16.29
N LEU A 39 9.42 3.34 -15.22
CA LEU A 39 8.65 4.58 -15.21
C LEU A 39 9.62 5.75 -15.36
N SER A 40 9.44 6.55 -16.41
CA SER A 40 10.18 7.80 -16.55
C SER A 40 9.82 8.74 -15.40
N SER A 41 10.71 9.69 -15.10
CA SER A 41 10.42 10.72 -14.10
C SER A 41 9.14 11.49 -14.40
N GLU A 42 8.81 11.69 -15.68
CA GLU A 42 7.58 12.37 -16.11
C GLU A 42 6.33 11.54 -15.81
N LYS A 43 6.43 10.21 -15.88
CA LYS A 43 5.35 9.28 -15.51
C LYS A 43 5.26 9.03 -14.00
N SER A 44 6.10 9.68 -13.18
CA SER A 44 6.05 9.54 -11.74
C SER A 44 4.79 10.17 -11.15
N LEU A 45 4.04 9.39 -10.36
CA LEU A 45 2.89 9.87 -9.60
C LEU A 45 3.25 11.09 -8.74
N LEU A 46 4.43 11.08 -8.12
CA LEU A 46 4.90 12.16 -7.24
C LEU A 46 5.07 13.50 -7.99
N ARG A 47 5.34 13.48 -9.30
CA ARG A 47 5.42 14.71 -10.12
C ARG A 47 4.07 15.20 -10.62
N GLN A 48 3.03 14.39 -10.46
CA GLN A 48 1.70 14.65 -11.00
C GLN A 48 0.65 14.90 -9.93
N VAL A 49 1.07 15.05 -8.66
CA VAL A 49 0.18 15.29 -7.51
C VAL A 49 -0.78 16.44 -7.75
N ASP A 50 -0.32 17.53 -8.36
CA ASP A 50 -1.16 18.69 -8.65
C ASP A 50 -2.40 18.37 -9.49
N ARG A 51 -2.36 17.31 -10.31
CA ARG A 51 -3.49 16.89 -11.14
C ARG A 51 -4.64 16.29 -10.34
N PHE A 52 -4.38 15.80 -9.14
CA PHE A 52 -5.37 15.11 -8.30
C PHE A 52 -5.41 15.63 -6.85
N ARG A 53 -4.63 16.67 -6.52
CA ARG A 53 -4.51 17.19 -5.15
C ARG A 53 -5.85 17.60 -4.52
N ALA A 54 -6.80 18.02 -5.34
CA ALA A 54 -8.14 18.47 -4.92
C ALA A 54 -9.09 17.33 -4.53
N ILE A 55 -8.72 16.07 -4.80
CA ILE A 55 -9.56 14.92 -4.46
C ILE A 55 -9.39 14.62 -2.95
N PRO A 56 -10.47 14.66 -2.14
CA PRO A 56 -10.39 14.26 -0.74
C PRO A 56 -9.82 12.84 -0.62
N SER A 57 -8.71 12.71 0.10
CA SER A 57 -7.93 11.48 0.14
C SER A 57 -7.30 11.27 1.51
N ILE A 58 -7.10 10.01 1.88
CA ILE A 58 -6.39 9.60 3.09
C ILE A 58 -5.37 8.53 2.75
N ILE A 59 -4.15 8.71 3.23
CA ILE A 59 -3.01 7.80 3.06
C ILE A 59 -2.84 7.06 4.38
N ILE A 60 -3.19 5.77 4.39
CA ILE A 60 -3.03 4.88 5.55
C ILE A 60 -1.84 3.95 5.28
N HIS A 61 -0.83 3.97 6.13
CA HIS A 61 0.39 3.19 5.93
C HIS A 61 0.87 2.52 7.22
N GLY A 62 1.28 1.26 7.14
CA GLY A 62 1.85 0.53 8.27
C GLY A 62 3.25 1.00 8.64
N ARG A 63 3.52 1.21 9.93
CA ARG A 63 4.85 1.62 10.42
C ARG A 63 5.93 0.60 10.03
N TYR A 64 5.58 -0.69 10.01
CA TYR A 64 6.49 -1.80 9.76
C TYR A 64 6.25 -2.48 8.41
N ASP A 65 5.67 -1.76 7.44
CA ASP A 65 5.63 -2.23 6.05
C ASP A 65 7.05 -2.30 5.47
N ILE A 66 7.54 -3.53 5.28
CA ILE A 66 8.86 -3.79 4.69
C ILE A 66 8.82 -3.94 3.17
N ILE A 67 7.65 -4.09 2.57
CA ILE A 67 7.46 -4.27 1.13
C ILE A 67 7.46 -2.90 0.45
N CYS A 68 6.66 -1.96 1.00
CA CYS A 68 6.59 -0.56 0.61
C CYS A 68 7.05 0.30 1.79
N PRO A 69 8.34 0.68 1.85
CA PRO A 69 8.86 1.44 2.99
C PRO A 69 8.06 2.72 3.24
N LEU A 70 7.78 3.01 4.51
CA LEU A 70 7.00 4.18 4.96
C LEU A 70 7.49 5.52 4.37
N SER A 71 8.79 5.63 4.07
CA SER A 71 9.39 6.80 3.44
C SER A 71 8.71 7.18 2.11
N THR A 72 8.16 6.22 1.38
CA THR A 72 7.43 6.45 0.13
C THR A 72 6.09 7.16 0.38
N ALA A 73 5.30 6.68 1.32
CA ALA A 73 4.03 7.30 1.72
C ALA A 73 4.24 8.67 2.35
N TYR A 74 5.26 8.81 3.20
CA TYR A 74 5.63 10.11 3.78
C TYR A 74 6.00 11.11 2.68
N ARG A 75 6.81 10.70 1.69
CA ARG A 75 7.16 11.56 0.54
C ARG A 75 5.95 11.95 -0.29
N LEU A 76 4.97 11.06 -0.48
CA LEU A 76 3.72 11.40 -1.14
C LEU A 76 2.96 12.48 -0.37
N HIS A 77 2.78 12.31 0.95
CA HIS A 77 2.08 13.29 1.78
C HIS A 77 2.80 14.65 1.84
N GLN A 78 4.14 14.67 1.84
CA GLN A 78 4.90 15.94 1.77
C GLN A 78 4.60 16.72 0.47
N LEU A 79 4.28 16.03 -0.62
CA LEU A 79 3.91 16.65 -1.90
C LEU A 79 2.39 16.86 -2.04
N TRP A 80 1.60 16.11 -1.26
CA TRP A 80 0.13 16.15 -1.23
C TRP A 80 -0.38 16.43 0.20
N PRO A 81 -0.16 17.66 0.72
CA PRO A 81 -0.50 17.99 2.11
C PRO A 81 -2.01 18.01 2.39
N GLU A 82 -2.86 18.11 1.37
CA GLU A 82 -4.32 18.02 1.51
C GLU A 82 -4.82 16.61 1.80
N ALA A 83 -4.03 15.58 1.50
CA ALA A 83 -4.38 14.21 1.86
C ALA A 83 -4.09 13.99 3.34
N ASP A 84 -5.07 13.48 4.08
CA ASP A 84 -4.86 13.01 5.45
C ASP A 84 -3.78 11.92 5.46
N TYR A 85 -2.95 11.87 6.51
CA TYR A 85 -1.86 10.92 6.61
C TYR A 85 -1.88 10.19 7.95
N VAL A 86 -2.08 8.88 7.89
CA VAL A 86 -2.22 8.01 9.06
C VAL A 86 -1.15 6.94 9.01
N VAL A 87 -0.21 7.04 9.95
CA VAL A 87 0.73 5.95 10.22
C VAL A 87 0.14 5.01 11.26
N VAL A 88 0.01 3.73 10.93
CA VAL A 88 -0.51 2.70 11.83
C VAL A 88 0.65 2.08 12.60
N PRO A 89 0.78 2.32 13.92
CA PRO A 89 1.96 1.91 14.69
C PRO A 89 2.20 0.39 14.67
N ASP A 90 1.13 -0.39 14.65
CA ASP A 90 1.06 -1.84 14.65
C ASP A 90 0.53 -2.39 13.31
N GLY A 91 0.90 -1.74 12.20
CA GLY A 91 0.55 -2.18 10.85
C GLY A 91 1.78 -2.62 10.03
N GLY A 92 1.62 -3.71 9.27
CA GLY A 92 2.51 -4.13 8.19
C GLY A 92 2.02 -3.61 6.83
N HIS A 93 2.22 -4.41 5.78
CA HIS A 93 1.83 -4.10 4.40
C HIS A 93 0.37 -4.47 4.09
N SER A 94 -0.10 -5.58 4.66
CA SER A 94 -1.38 -6.19 4.32
C SER A 94 -2.56 -5.31 4.75
N SER A 95 -3.48 -5.06 3.82
CA SER A 95 -4.78 -4.44 4.13
C SER A 95 -5.63 -5.27 5.11
N MET A 96 -5.28 -6.54 5.29
CA MET A 96 -5.95 -7.46 6.21
C MET A 96 -5.35 -7.47 7.62
N ASP A 97 -4.24 -6.76 7.85
CA ASP A 97 -3.74 -6.56 9.21
C ASP A 97 -4.82 -5.85 10.05
N PRO A 98 -5.18 -6.36 11.25
CA PRO A 98 -6.32 -5.86 11.99
C PRO A 98 -6.31 -4.34 12.21
N ALA A 99 -5.15 -3.76 12.54
CA ALA A 99 -5.00 -2.33 12.73
C ALA A 99 -5.14 -1.52 11.44
N ILE A 100 -4.57 -2.00 10.33
CA ILE A 100 -4.72 -1.38 9.00
C ILE A 100 -6.18 -1.42 8.56
N ARG A 101 -6.80 -2.61 8.65
CA ARG A 101 -8.20 -2.83 8.28
C ARG A 101 -9.15 -1.91 9.04
N SER A 102 -8.95 -1.74 10.35
CA SER A 102 -9.77 -0.83 11.16
C SER A 102 -9.71 0.61 10.63
N ARG A 103 -8.51 1.09 10.26
CA ARG A 103 -8.35 2.45 9.68
C ARG A 103 -8.95 2.57 8.29
N LEU A 104 -8.87 1.52 7.47
CA LEU A 104 -9.53 1.49 6.16
C LEU A 104 -11.06 1.56 6.31
N ILE A 105 -11.65 0.81 7.24
CA ILE A 105 -13.09 0.86 7.52
C ILE A 105 -13.48 2.28 7.99
N GLU A 106 -12.77 2.85 8.96
CA GLU A 106 -13.00 4.21 9.45
C GLU A 106 -12.94 5.25 8.30
N ALA A 107 -11.92 5.16 7.44
CA ALA A 107 -11.81 6.01 6.26
C ALA A 107 -13.01 5.88 5.32
N THR A 108 -13.49 4.66 5.07
CA THR A 108 -14.67 4.45 4.20
C THR A 108 -15.97 4.92 4.84
N GLU A 109 -16.12 4.84 6.16
CA GLU A 109 -17.27 5.41 6.88
C GLU A 109 -17.27 6.93 6.80
N ASN A 110 -16.12 7.56 7.04
CA ASN A 110 -15.95 9.02 6.92
C ASN A 110 -16.19 9.49 5.47
N ALA A 111 -15.79 8.71 4.47
CA ALA A 111 -16.01 9.06 3.07
C ALA A 111 -17.50 9.20 2.70
N LYS A 112 -18.41 8.55 3.43
CA LYS A 112 -19.87 8.68 3.21
C LYS A 112 -20.40 10.10 3.47
N THR A 113 -19.67 10.93 4.20
CA THR A 113 -20.07 12.31 4.48
C THR A 113 -19.49 13.33 3.50
N LEU A 114 -18.59 12.92 2.59
CA LEU A 114 -17.94 13.84 1.64
C LEU A 114 -18.86 14.39 0.55
N TYR A 115 -19.99 13.74 0.31
CA TYR A 115 -20.96 14.09 -0.74
C TYR A 115 -22.34 14.46 -0.19
N LYS A 116 -22.43 14.78 1.11
CA LYS A 116 -23.64 15.33 1.73
C LYS A 116 -23.60 16.85 1.71
#